data_AF-A0A4P5WAH1-F1
#
_entry.id   AF-A0A4P5WAH1-F1
#
_cell.length_a   1.000
_cell.length_b   1.000
_cell.length_c   1.000
_cell.angle_alpha   90.00
_cell.angle_beta   90.00
_cell.angle_gamma   90.00
#
_symmetry.space_group_name_H-M   'P 1'
#
loop_
_entity.id
_entity.type
_entity.pdbx_description
1 polymer ?
#
loop_
_entity_poly.entity_id
_entity_poly.type
_entity_poly.pdbx_seq_one_letter_code
_entity_poly.pdbx_strand_id
1 'polypeptide(L)'
;MLVAVLALGGVFLAAYLTLYHYGYVGSLACGTGGCEKVQGSSWANFLGVPVALWGTGYYMSVFAVATAGSLGPWVERRWPSGALVFLNGWGVLFSAYLTWAEVARIHAICRYCVVSAGLVVVLFSLSLLDLRDYRRAPQ
;
A
#
# COMPACT_ATOMS: atom_id res chain seq x y z
N MET A 1 -3.27 -16.24 4.97
CA MET A 1 -2.05 -15.94 5.78
C MET A 1 -1.01 -15.10 5.05
N LEU A 2 -0.60 -15.43 3.81
CA LEU A 2 0.41 -14.66 3.06
C LEU A 2 0.09 -13.14 2.96
N VAL A 3 -1.18 -12.80 2.70
CA VAL A 3 -1.68 -11.42 2.60
C VAL A 3 -1.46 -10.63 3.90
N ALA A 4 -1.67 -11.26 5.07
CA ALA A 4 -1.50 -10.60 6.36
C ALA A 4 -0.03 -10.27 6.64
N VAL A 5 0.89 -11.17 6.27
CA VAL A 5 2.35 -10.95 6.41
C VAL A 5 2.82 -9.81 5.50
N LEU A 6 2.37 -9.80 4.24
CA LEU A 6 2.68 -8.73 3.29
C LEU A 6 2.09 -7.38 3.73
N ALA A 7 0.86 -7.37 4.24
CA ALA A 7 0.24 -6.15 4.77
C ALA A 7 0.99 -5.63 5.99
N LEU A 8 1.44 -6.50 6.90
CA LEU A 8 2.30 -6.13 8.04
C LEU A 8 3.62 -5.49 7.57
N GLY A 9 4.25 -6.04 6.54
CA GLY A 9 5.44 -5.44 5.92
C GLY A 9 5.14 -4.06 5.32
N GLY A 10 3.99 -3.90 4.67
CA GLY A 10 3.52 -2.61 4.14
C GLY A 10 3.24 -1.58 5.24
N VAL A 11 2.64 -1.98 6.36
CA VAL A 11 2.43 -1.13 7.54
C VAL A 11 3.78 -0.70 8.13
N PHE A 12 4.75 -1.61 8.26
CA PHE A 12 6.09 -1.27 8.75
C PHE A 12 6.80 -0.26 7.85
N LEU A 13 6.73 -0.45 6.53
CA LEU A 13 7.27 0.49 5.55
C LEU A 13 6.61 1.87 5.63
N ALA A 14 5.28 1.91 5.70
CA ALA A 14 4.52 3.15 5.77
C ALA A 14 4.73 3.89 7.11
N ALA A 15 4.83 3.15 8.21
CA ALA A 15 5.19 3.68 9.52
C ALA A 15 6.61 4.27 9.49
N TYR A 16 7.59 3.57 8.91
CA TYR A 16 8.96 4.07 8.76
C TYR A 16 9.02 5.39 7.99
N LEU A 17 8.30 5.49 6.88
CA LEU A 17 8.18 6.74 6.10
C LEU A 17 7.48 7.86 6.88
N THR A 18 6.48 7.51 7.69
CA THR A 18 5.75 8.47 8.54
C THR A 18 6.64 9.02 9.64
N LEU A 19 7.45 8.17 10.29
CA LEU A 19 8.45 8.59 11.28
C LEU A 19 9.49 9.54 10.66
N TYR A 20 9.93 9.26 9.43
CA TYR A 20 10.81 10.16 8.69
C TYR A 20 10.17 11.53 8.45
N HIS A 21 8.91 11.56 8.02
CA HIS A 21 8.20 12.82 7.75
C HIS A 21 7.99 13.66 9.03
N TYR A 22 7.79 13.02 10.18
CA TYR A 22 7.72 13.69 11.49
C TYR A 22 9.09 14.11 12.05
N GLY A 23 10.18 13.86 11.32
CA GLY A 23 11.53 14.28 11.71
C GLY A 23 12.20 13.40 12.77
N TYR A 24 11.62 12.24 13.11
CA TYR A 24 12.26 11.28 14.02
C TYR A 24 13.42 10.52 13.37
N VAL A 25 13.45 10.46 12.03
CA VAL A 25 14.53 9.82 11.26
C VAL A 25 15.16 10.89 10.37
N GLY A 26 16.44 11.17 10.57
CA GLY A 26 17.14 12.30 9.90
C GLY A 26 17.51 12.06 8.43
N SER A 27 17.54 10.80 7.97
CA SER A 27 17.91 10.46 6.58
C SER A 27 17.17 9.20 6.14
N LEU A 28 16.63 9.19 4.91
CA LEU A 28 16.09 7.96 4.32
C LEU A 28 17.26 7.09 3.84
N ALA A 29 17.17 5.77 4.02
CA ALA A 29 18.15 4.83 3.45
C ALA A 29 17.94 4.65 1.94
N CYS A 30 17.80 5.77 1.22
CA CYS A 30 17.66 5.83 -0.23
C CYS A 30 19.02 5.96 -0.92
N GLY A 31 20.03 6.49 -0.22
CA GLY A 31 21.44 6.60 -0.66
C GLY A 31 21.69 7.60 -1.79
N THR A 32 20.64 8.03 -2.50
CA THR A 32 20.73 8.88 -3.70
C THR A 32 20.13 10.29 -3.51
N GLY A 33 19.56 10.60 -2.34
CA GLY A 33 18.86 11.88 -2.08
C GLY A 33 17.52 12.03 -2.79
N GLY A 34 17.15 11.07 -3.65
CA GLY A 34 15.92 11.12 -4.44
C GLY A 34 14.66 10.98 -3.58
N CYS A 35 14.71 10.14 -2.54
CA CYS A 35 13.58 9.96 -1.64
C CYS A 35 13.31 11.22 -0.79
N GLU A 36 14.36 11.88 -0.31
CA GLU A 36 14.27 13.17 0.40
C GLU A 36 13.65 14.25 -0.48
N LYS A 37 14.07 14.31 -1.76
CA LYS A 37 13.53 15.26 -2.74
C LYS A 37 12.05 15.01 -3.05
N VAL A 38 11.63 13.74 -3.14
CA VAL A 38 10.22 13.37 -3.34
C VAL A 38 9.40 13.73 -2.10
N GLN A 39 9.84 13.33 -0.90
CA GLN A 39 9.14 13.58 0.37
C GLN A 39 9.07 15.05 0.77
N GLY A 40 10.05 15.87 0.35
CA GLY A 40 10.06 17.32 0.54
C GLY A 40 9.28 18.10 -0.52
N SER A 41 8.76 17.45 -1.56
CA SER A 41 8.03 18.12 -2.63
C SER A 41 6.57 18.39 -2.25
N SER A 42 5.95 19.38 -2.89
CA SER A 42 4.49 19.64 -2.75
C SER A 42 3.62 18.43 -3.10
N TRP A 43 4.15 17.47 -3.88
CA TRP A 43 3.42 16.25 -4.28
C TRP A 43 3.41 15.17 -3.19
N ALA A 44 4.30 15.26 -2.19
CA ALA A 44 4.27 14.36 -1.04
C ALA A 44 3.16 14.69 -0.04
N ASN A 45 2.49 15.84 -0.20
CA ASN A 45 1.34 16.23 0.60
C ASN A 45 0.07 16.15 -0.25
N PHE A 46 -0.77 15.17 0.03
CA PHE A 46 -2.05 14.98 -0.62
C PHE A 46 -3.18 15.40 0.34
N LEU A 47 -3.96 16.42 -0.06
CA LEU A 47 -4.93 17.12 0.82
C LEU A 47 -4.31 17.71 2.11
N GLY A 48 -3.06 18.13 2.07
CA GLY A 48 -2.37 18.65 3.26
C GLY A 48 -1.92 17.57 4.25
N VAL A 49 -2.04 16.29 3.88
CA VAL A 49 -1.59 15.13 4.66
C VAL A 49 -0.49 14.40 3.87
N PRO A 50 0.60 13.97 4.52
CA PRO A 50 1.65 13.24 3.84
C PRO A 50 1.10 11.95 3.21
N VAL A 51 1.51 11.66 1.97
CA VAL A 51 1.13 10.43 1.23
C VAL A 51 1.49 9.16 2.02
N ALA A 52 2.53 9.22 2.86
CA ALA A 52 2.88 8.14 3.78
C ALA A 52 1.76 7.79 4.77
N LEU A 53 0.99 8.78 5.24
CA LEU A 53 -0.15 8.57 6.14
C LEU A 53 -1.29 7.87 5.41
N TRP A 54 -1.58 8.30 4.18
CA TRP A 54 -2.56 7.65 3.30
C TRP A 54 -2.19 6.20 3.01
N GLY A 55 -0.91 5.94 2.72
CA GLY A 55 -0.38 4.59 2.56
C GLY A 55 -0.55 3.73 3.82
N THR A 56 -0.28 4.31 5.00
CA THR A 56 -0.47 3.62 6.29
C THR A 56 -1.94 3.24 6.51
N GLY A 57 -2.87 4.17 6.30
CA GLY A 57 -4.31 3.91 6.40
C GLY A 57 -4.77 2.84 5.42
N TYR A 58 -4.27 2.87 4.18
CA TYR A 58 -4.54 1.85 3.19
C TYR A 58 -4.05 0.46 3.63
N TYR A 59 -2.78 0.30 4.00
CA TYR A 59 -2.26 -1.00 4.45
C TYR A 59 -2.97 -1.51 5.71
N MET A 60 -3.34 -0.62 6.63
CA MET A 60 -4.09 -0.97 7.83
C MET A 60 -5.50 -1.45 7.50
N SER A 61 -6.18 -0.82 6.53
CA SER A 61 -7.48 -1.29 6.03
C SER A 61 -7.39 -2.66 5.37
N VAL A 62 -6.36 -2.89 4.55
CA VAL A 62 -6.12 -4.20 3.92
C VAL A 62 -5.83 -5.26 4.97
N PHE A 63 -5.03 -4.95 5.99
CA PHE A 63 -4.76 -5.85 7.10
C PHE A 63 -6.03 -6.18 7.90
N ALA A 64 -6.85 -5.19 8.21
CA ALA A 64 -8.10 -5.37 8.95
C ALA A 64 -9.10 -6.25 8.18
N VAL A 65 -9.26 -6.02 6.87
CA VAL A 65 -10.15 -6.84 6.04
C VAL A 65 -9.59 -8.25 5.85
N ALA A 66 -8.28 -8.41 5.67
CA ALA A 66 -7.64 -9.71 5.54
C ALA A 66 -7.70 -10.53 6.84
N THR A 67 -7.54 -9.90 8.01
CA THR A 67 -7.71 -10.58 9.31
C THR A 67 -9.17 -10.88 9.61
N ALA A 68 -10.10 -9.97 9.34
CA ALA A 68 -11.53 -10.23 9.48
C ALA A 68 -12.02 -11.38 8.58
N GLY A 69 -11.51 -11.48 7.35
CA GLY A 69 -11.81 -12.58 6.43
C GLY A 69 -11.16 -13.92 6.82
N SER A 70 -10.04 -13.91 7.57
CA SER A 70 -9.30 -15.12 7.92
C SER A 70 -9.56 -15.65 9.34
N LEU A 71 -10.02 -14.81 10.28
CA LEU A 71 -10.24 -15.19 11.70
C LEU A 71 -11.71 -15.06 12.14
N GLY A 72 -12.59 -14.43 11.37
CA GLY A 72 -13.98 -14.21 11.76
C GLY A 72 -14.95 -15.28 11.29
N PRO A 73 -16.19 -15.33 11.84
CA PRO A 73 -17.30 -16.17 11.35
C PRO A 73 -17.78 -15.82 9.93
N TRP A 74 -17.08 -14.91 9.25
CA TRP A 74 -17.35 -14.40 7.92
C TRP A 74 -16.49 -15.09 6.85
N VAL A 75 -15.73 -16.13 7.22
CA VAL A 75 -14.90 -16.95 6.30
C VAL A 75 -15.71 -17.53 5.14
N GLU A 76 -17.02 -17.74 5.34
CA GLU A 76 -17.98 -18.27 4.36
C GLU A 76 -18.60 -17.19 3.45
N ARG A 77 -18.34 -15.90 3.70
CA ARG A 77 -19.01 -14.81 2.98
C ARG A 77 -18.14 -14.31 1.83
N ARG A 78 -18.79 -14.05 0.69
CA ARG A 78 -18.19 -13.50 -0.55
C ARG A 78 -17.75 -12.03 -0.44
N TRP A 79 -18.29 -11.30 0.55
CA TRP A 79 -18.17 -9.85 0.67
C TRP A 79 -16.74 -9.31 0.95
N PRO A 80 -15.93 -9.90 1.85
CA PRO A 80 -14.59 -9.39 2.16
C PRO A 80 -13.62 -9.50 0.98
N SER A 81 -13.69 -10.56 0.17
CA SER A 81 -12.84 -10.70 -1.02
C SER A 81 -13.16 -9.63 -2.08
N GLY A 82 -14.43 -9.27 -2.25
CA GLY A 82 -14.83 -8.19 -3.18
C GLY A 82 -14.34 -6.81 -2.73
N ALA A 83 -14.46 -6.52 -1.43
CA ALA A 83 -13.96 -5.29 -0.84
C ALA A 83 -12.43 -5.17 -0.96
N LEU A 84 -11.68 -6.25 -0.71
CA LEU A 84 -10.23 -6.29 -0.87
C LEU A 84 -9.79 -5.99 -2.30
N VAL A 85 -10.48 -6.54 -3.31
CA VAL A 85 -10.16 -6.27 -4.71
C VAL A 85 -10.41 -4.80 -5.07
N PHE A 86 -11.50 -4.20 -4.60
CA PHE A 86 -11.76 -2.77 -4.82
C PHE A 86 -10.72 -1.89 -4.12
N LEU A 87 -10.43 -2.14 -2.84
CA LEU A 87 -9.42 -1.42 -2.07
C LEU A 87 -8.04 -1.53 -2.72
N ASN A 88 -7.61 -2.75 -3.06
CA ASN A 88 -6.31 -2.98 -3.68
C ASN A 88 -6.24 -2.42 -5.09
N GLY A 89 -7.32 -2.49 -5.87
CA GLY A 89 -7.39 -1.87 -7.19
C GLY A 89 -7.22 -0.34 -7.11
N TRP A 90 -7.88 0.29 -6.13
CA TRP A 90 -7.68 1.71 -5.85
C TRP A 90 -6.24 2.03 -5.43
N GLY A 91 -5.66 1.20 -4.57
CA GLY A 91 -4.26 1.32 -4.15
C GLY A 91 -3.26 1.23 -5.32
N VAL A 92 -3.50 0.32 -6.28
CA VAL A 92 -2.67 0.20 -7.50
C VAL A 92 -2.79 1.46 -8.36
N LEU A 93 -4.01 1.94 -8.60
CA LEU A 93 -4.25 3.17 -9.35
C LEU A 93 -3.56 4.38 -8.71
N PHE A 94 -3.67 4.52 -7.39
CA PHE A 94 -3.03 5.59 -6.66
C PHE A 94 -1.50 5.47 -6.68
N SER A 95 -0.96 4.26 -6.54
CA SER A 95 0.49 4.02 -6.65
C SER A 95 1.02 4.32 -8.05
N ALA A 96 0.27 3.95 -9.10
CA ALA A 96 0.61 4.25 -10.48
C ALA A 96 0.59 5.77 -10.74
N TYR A 97 -0.40 6.49 -10.20
CA TYR A 97 -0.47 7.94 -10.27
C TYR A 97 0.74 8.63 -9.63
N LEU A 98 1.15 8.17 -8.44
CA LEU A 98 2.33 8.69 -7.75
C LEU A 98 3.62 8.39 -8.53
N THR A 99 3.76 7.16 -9.04
CA THR A 99 4.91 6.77 -9.87
C THR A 99 5.01 7.65 -11.12
N TRP A 100 3.87 7.94 -11.75
CA TRP A 100 3.81 8.87 -12.87
C TRP A 100 4.22 10.30 -12.46
N ALA A 101 3.74 10.79 -11.31
CA ALA A 101 4.11 12.12 -10.79
C ALA A 101 5.60 12.23 -10.47
N GLU A 102 6.22 11.19 -9.91
CA GLU A 102 7.66 11.11 -9.62
C GLU A 102 8.49 11.27 -10.90
N VAL A 103 8.15 10.51 -11.95
CA VAL A 103 8.88 10.52 -13.23
C VAL A 103 8.62 11.79 -14.03
N ALA A 104 7.37 12.26 -14.10
CA ALA A 104 6.97 13.36 -14.96
C ALA A 104 7.21 14.75 -14.36
N ARG A 105 7.24 14.89 -13.04
CA ARG A 105 7.33 16.22 -12.37
C ARG A 105 8.62 16.38 -11.56
N ILE A 106 9.00 15.37 -10.78
CA ILE A 106 10.10 15.48 -9.81
C ILE A 106 11.43 15.04 -10.45
N HIS A 107 11.38 14.21 -11.49
CA HIS A 107 12.54 13.56 -12.11
C HIS A 107 13.45 12.89 -11.07
N ALA A 108 12.85 12.32 -10.02
CA ALA A 108 13.53 11.59 -8.97
C ALA A 108 12.68 10.37 -8.61
N ILE A 109 13.33 9.23 -8.37
CA ILE A 109 12.68 7.97 -8.07
C ILE A 109 12.87 7.67 -6.59
N CYS A 110 11.77 7.49 -5.86
CA CYS A 110 11.80 7.04 -4.48
C CYS A 110 11.75 5.52 -4.42
N ARG A 111 12.84 4.87 -3.98
CA ARG A 111 12.91 3.41 -3.85
C ARG A 111 11.80 2.85 -2.95
N TYR A 112 11.48 3.56 -1.87
CA TYR A 112 10.41 3.15 -0.96
C TYR A 112 9.02 3.21 -1.61
N CYS A 113 8.75 4.21 -2.45
CA CYS A 113 7.51 4.31 -3.22
C CYS A 113 7.41 3.19 -4.27
N VAL A 114 8.51 2.83 -4.92
CA VAL A 114 8.53 1.71 -5.88
C VAL A 114 8.30 0.38 -5.17
N VAL A 115 8.93 0.17 -4.00
CA VAL A 115 8.72 -1.03 -3.18
C VAL A 115 7.27 -1.11 -2.69
N SER A 116 6.68 0.01 -2.25
CA SER A 116 5.29 0.04 -1.83
C SER A 116 4.34 -0.23 -3.00
N ALA A 117 4.59 0.34 -4.18
CA ALA A 117 3.82 0.04 -5.39
C ALA A 117 3.86 -1.46 -5.74
N GLY A 118 5.04 -2.08 -5.65
CA GLY A 118 5.20 -3.52 -5.84
C GLY A 118 4.39 -4.33 -4.83
N LEU A 119 4.44 -3.96 -3.54
CA LEU A 119 3.65 -4.60 -2.48
C LEU A 119 2.14 -4.53 -2.76
N VAL A 120 1.64 -3.36 -3.17
CA VAL A 120 0.21 -3.18 -3.50
C VAL A 120 -0.21 -4.05 -4.69
N VAL A 121 0.62 -4.14 -5.74
CA VAL A 121 0.36 -5.00 -6.89
C VAL A 121 0.32 -6.49 -6.49
N VAL A 122 1.24 -6.92 -5.63
CA VAL A 122 1.25 -8.30 -5.12
C VAL A 122 0.00 -8.57 -4.27
N LEU A 123 -0.38 -7.66 -3.38
CA LEU A 123 -1.59 -7.76 -2.57
C LEU A 123 -2.85 -7.82 -3.45
N PHE A 124 -2.94 -6.98 -4.48
CA PHE A 124 -4.03 -7.00 -5.46
C PHE A 124 -4.11 -8.35 -6.20
N SER A 125 -2.96 -8.87 -6.65
CA SER A 125 -2.89 -10.15 -7.36
C SER A 125 -3.34 -11.30 -6.47
N LEU A 126 -2.91 -11.32 -5.21
CA LEU A 126 -3.34 -12.32 -4.22
C LEU A 126 -4.84 -12.22 -3.91
N SER A 127 -5.38 -11.01 -3.75
CA SER A 127 -6.82 -10.81 -3.55
C SER A 127 -7.66 -11.25 -4.74
N LEU A 128 -7.15 -11.06 -5.97
CA LEU A 128 -7.80 -11.55 -7.18
C LEU A 128 -7.79 -13.08 -7.28
N LEU A 129 -6.69 -13.74 -6.89
CA LEU A 129 -6.60 -15.19 -6.84
C LEU A 129 -7.56 -15.76 -5.81
N ASP A 130 -7.60 -15.19 -4.61
CA ASP A 130 -8.54 -15.57 -3.56
C ASP A 130 -10.00 -15.42 -4.02
N LEU A 131 -10.34 -14.30 -4.68
CA LEU A 131 -11.68 -14.09 -5.25
C LEU A 131 -12.02 -15.10 -6.35
N ARG A 132 -11.03 -15.53 -7.15
CA ARG A 132 -11.17 -16.52 -8.23
C ARG A 132 -11.37 -17.93 -7.68
N ASP A 133 -10.59 -18.34 -6.69
CA ASP A 133 -10.71 -19.66 -6.06
C ASP A 133 -12.08 -19.80 -5.39
N TYR A 134 -12.53 -18.75 -4.68
CA TYR A 134 -13.88 -18.68 -4.13
C TYR A 134 -14.99 -18.65 -5.20
N ARG A 135 -14.70 -18.17 -6.42
CA ARG A 135 -15.66 -18.25 -7.55
C ARG A 135 -15.70 -19.64 -8.18
N ARG A 136 -14.62 -20.42 -8.03
CA ARG A 136 -14.45 -21.76 -8.61
C ARG A 136 -14.94 -22.87 -7.70
N ALA A 137 -15.10 -22.64 -6.40
CA ALA A 137 -15.78 -23.58 -5.52
C ALA A 137 -17.21 -23.83 -6.04
N PRO A 138 -17.51 -25.04 -6.57
CA PRO A 138 -18.86 -25.38 -7.01
C PRO A 138 -19.74 -25.46 -5.76
N GLN A 139 -20.97 -24.95 -5.86
CA GLN A 139 -22.02 -25.22 -4.88
C GLN A 139 -22.51 -26.65 -5.00
#